data_AF-A0A1J5FLL0-F1
#
_entry.id   AF-A0A1J5FLL0-F1
#
_cell.length_a   1.000
_cell.length_b   1.000
_cell.length_c   1.000
_cell.angle_alpha   90.00
_cell.angle_beta   90.00
_cell.angle_gamma   90.00
#
_symmetry.space_group_name_H-M   'P 1'
#
loop_
_entity.id
_entity.type
_entity.pdbx_description
1 polymer ?
#
loop_
_entity_poly.entity_id
_entity_poly.type
_entity_poly.pdbx_seq_one_letter_code
_entity_poly.pdbx_strand_id
1 'polypeptide(L)'
;MRLYKEQIEVLKNKLKTLSSNAKIYLFGSRVDDTKKGGDIDLLIVSDELTKKDLRLLRVEFFKYFGEQKIDIILDNGEFKNPFTKHIFQKAVLL
;
A
#
# COMPACT_ATOMS: atom_id res chain seq x y z
N MET A 1 8.58 -11.51 1.40
CA MET A 1 8.20 -10.14 1.08
C MET A 1 9.37 -9.36 0.49
N ARG A 2 9.21 -8.86 -0.74
CA ARG A 2 10.22 -8.10 -1.50
C ARG A 2 10.01 -6.58 -1.37
N LEU A 3 9.97 -6.09 -0.14
CA LEU A 3 9.88 -4.68 0.20
C LEU A 3 10.85 -4.39 1.36
N TYR A 4 11.69 -3.36 1.24
CA TYR A 4 12.68 -3.06 2.26
C TYR A 4 12.04 -2.46 3.52
N LYS A 5 12.65 -2.69 4.68
CA LYS A 5 12.16 -2.15 5.97
C LYS A 5 12.01 -0.63 5.94
N GLU A 6 12.99 0.07 5.38
CA GLU A 6 12.96 1.54 5.25
C GLU A 6 11.78 2.03 4.39
N GLN A 7 11.47 1.30 3.31
CA GLN A 7 10.32 1.59 2.45
C GLN A 7 8.99 1.43 3.20
N ILE A 8 8.88 0.37 4.00
CA ILE A 8 7.73 0.14 4.86
C ILE A 8 7.58 1.28 5.87
N GLU A 9 8.65 1.66 6.55
CA GLU A 9 8.62 2.73 7.55
C GLU A 9 8.23 4.09 6.94
N VAL A 10 8.77 4.46 5.77
CA VAL A 10 8.36 5.70 5.08
C VAL A 10 6.86 5.69 4.77
N LEU A 11 6.34 4.58 4.25
CA LEU A 11 4.91 4.45 3.93
C LEU A 11 4.04 4.52 5.20
N LYS A 12 4.41 3.79 6.26
CA LYS A 12 3.66 3.76 7.52
C LYS A 12 3.67 5.12 8.20
N ASN A 13 4.82 5.76 8.29
CA ASN A 13 4.95 7.08 8.89
C ASN A 13 4.14 8.11 8.12
N LYS A 14 4.22 8.11 6.77
CA LYS A 14 3.41 9.03 5.97
C LYS A 14 1.92 8.77 6.14
N LEU A 15 1.49 7.51 6.09
CA LEU A 15 0.08 7.15 6.25
C LEU A 15 -0.46 7.60 7.61
N LYS A 16 0.33 7.44 8.68
CA LYS A 16 -0.04 7.87 10.04
C LYS A 16 -0.25 9.38 10.16
N THR A 17 0.42 10.19 9.32
CA THR A 17 0.15 11.64 9.25
C THR A 17 -1.16 12.00 8.55
N LEU A 18 -1.72 11.07 7.75
CA LEU A 18 -2.95 11.26 6.99
C LEU A 18 -4.17 10.70 7.74
N SER A 19 -4.02 9.55 8.40
CA SER A 19 -5.03 8.96 9.28
C SER A 19 -4.36 8.02 10.29
N SER A 20 -4.77 8.12 11.56
CA SER A 20 -4.27 7.25 12.63
C SER A 20 -4.85 5.84 12.58
N ASN A 21 -5.98 5.65 11.90
CA ASN A 21 -6.74 4.41 11.86
C ASN A 21 -6.51 3.62 10.56
N ALA A 22 -5.95 4.26 9.54
CA ALA A 22 -5.69 3.63 8.25
C ALA A 22 -4.67 2.48 8.37
N LYS A 23 -4.95 1.39 7.66
CA LYS A 23 -4.05 0.23 7.56
C LYS A 23 -3.49 0.11 6.16
N ILE A 24 -2.26 -0.36 6.06
CA ILE A 24 -1.57 -0.59 4.80
C ILE A 24 -1.20 -2.08 4.66
N TYR A 25 -1.51 -2.63 3.50
CA TYR A 25 -1.24 -4.01 3.16
C TYR A 25 -0.45 -4.08 1.85
N LEU A 26 0.54 -4.96 1.80
CA LEU A 26 1.19 -5.35 0.55
C LEU A 26 0.43 -6.51 -0.07
N PHE A 27 0.08 -6.40 -1.35
CA PHE A 27 -0.48 -7.50 -2.11
C PHE A 27 0.33 -7.73 -3.40
N GLY A 28 -0.18 -8.61 -4.26
CA GLY A 28 0.39 -8.81 -5.59
C GLY A 28 1.72 -9.56 -5.57
N SER A 29 2.58 -9.23 -6.54
CA SER A 29 3.77 -10.05 -6.85
C SER A 29 4.86 -9.99 -5.78
N ARG A 30 4.92 -8.93 -4.97
CA ARG A 30 5.99 -8.69 -3.99
C ARG A 30 5.74 -9.31 -2.62
N VAL A 31 4.56 -9.90 -2.39
CA VAL A 31 4.31 -10.73 -1.21
C VAL A 31 5.21 -11.97 -1.22
N ASP A 32 5.40 -12.55 -2.41
CA ASP A 32 6.15 -13.78 -2.65
C ASP A 32 7.60 -13.49 -3.08
N ASP A 33 8.55 -14.02 -2.31
CA ASP A 33 9.99 -13.85 -2.57
C ASP A 33 10.51 -14.68 -3.74
N THR A 34 9.77 -15.71 -4.16
CA THR A 34 10.16 -16.56 -5.29
C THR A 34 9.90 -15.90 -6.64
N LYS A 35 9.08 -14.86 -6.67
CA LYS A 35 8.76 -14.09 -7.88
C LYS A 35 9.83 -13.04 -8.19
N LYS A 36 9.94 -12.66 -9.46
CA LYS A 36 10.91 -11.65 -9.94
C LYS A 36 10.19 -10.42 -10.50
N GLY A 37 10.82 -9.26 -10.36
CA GLY A 37 10.29 -7.98 -10.87
C GLY A 37 8.97 -7.55 -10.21
N GLY A 38 8.24 -6.69 -10.92
CA GLY A 38 6.89 -6.25 -10.55
C GLY A 38 6.84 -4.92 -9.78
N ASP A 39 5.65 -4.35 -9.81
CA ASP A 39 5.31 -3.08 -9.16
C ASP A 39 5.10 -3.29 -7.64
N ILE A 40 5.03 -2.20 -6.88
CA ILE A 40 4.59 -2.26 -5.48
C ILE A 40 3.09 -2.07 -5.45
N ASP A 41 2.37 -3.15 -5.19
CA ASP A 41 0.92 -3.15 -5.07
C ASP A 41 0.50 -2.99 -3.60
N LEU A 42 -0.10 -1.86 -3.25
CA LEU A 42 -0.51 -1.51 -1.88
C LEU A 42 -2.02 -1.35 -1.78
N LEU A 43 -2.62 -2.00 -0.78
CA LEU A 43 -4.00 -1.80 -0.39
C LEU A 43 -4.01 -0.99 0.91
N ILE A 44 -4.68 0.16 0.87
CA ILE A 44 -4.98 0.95 2.06
C ILE A 44 -6.44 0.73 2.44
N VAL A 45 -6.65 0.45 3.72
CA VAL A 45 -7.99 0.29 4.29
C VAL A 45 -8.24 1.46 5.23
N SER A 46 -9.16 2.34 4.85
CA SER A 46 -9.58 3.51 5.61
C SER A 46 -10.87 4.08 5.03
N ASP A 47 -11.80 4.46 5.90
CA ASP A 47 -13.03 5.18 5.60
C ASP A 47 -12.87 6.72 5.62
N GLU A 48 -11.74 7.23 6.12
CA GLU A 48 -11.44 8.66 6.24
C GLU A 48 -10.65 9.21 5.04
N LEU A 49 -9.87 8.36 4.35
CA LEU A 49 -8.94 8.79 3.32
C LEU A 49 -9.61 8.93 1.95
N THR A 50 -8.98 9.74 1.09
CA THR A 50 -9.39 9.92 -0.30
C THR A 50 -8.26 9.54 -1.27
N LYS A 51 -8.57 9.45 -2.57
CA LYS A 51 -7.56 9.25 -3.61
C LYS A 51 -6.51 10.37 -3.66
N LYS A 52 -6.83 11.59 -3.20
CA LYS A 52 -5.87 12.70 -3.13
C LYS A 52 -4.80 12.44 -2.07
N ASP A 53 -5.18 11.87 -0.93
CA ASP A 53 -4.25 11.52 0.15
C ASP A 53 -3.28 10.43 -0.29
N LEU A 54 -3.76 9.46 -1.08
CA LEU A 54 -2.91 8.42 -1.66
C LEU A 54 -1.86 8.98 -2.64
N ARG A 55 -2.12 10.14 -3.25
CA ARG A 55 -1.11 10.81 -4.09
C ARG A 55 0.04 11.33 -3.23
N LEU A 56 -0.24 11.82 -2.02
CA LEU A 56 0.78 12.28 -1.09
C LEU A 56 1.69 11.13 -0.64
N LEU A 57 1.14 9.93 -0.45
CA LEU A 57 1.92 8.71 -0.19
C LEU A 57 2.87 8.35 -1.33
N ARG A 58 2.39 8.39 -2.58
CA ARG A 58 3.24 8.14 -3.76
C ARG A 58 4.36 9.17 -3.88
N VAL A 59 4.04 10.44 -3.69
CA VAL A 59 5.02 11.53 -3.73
C VAL A 59 6.06 11.37 -2.64
N GLU A 60 5.65 11.04 -1.40
CA GLU A 60 6.58 10.82 -0.30
C GLU A 60 7.53 9.67 -0.63
N PHE A 61 7.01 8.53 -1.08
CA PHE A 61 7.83 7.40 -1.46
C PHE A 61 8.84 7.76 -2.56
N PHE A 62 8.38 8.44 -3.61
CA PHE A 62 9.22 8.86 -4.73
C PHE A 62 10.39 9.75 -4.26
N LYS A 63 10.16 10.65 -3.29
CA LYS A 63 11.23 11.50 -2.75
C LYS A 63 12.37 10.71 -2.10
N TYR A 64 12.07 9.60 -1.44
CA TYR A 64 13.08 8.79 -0.74
C TYR A 64 13.72 7.73 -1.63
N PHE A 65 12.97 7.13 -2.56
CA PHE A 65 13.41 5.94 -3.29
C PHE A 65 13.48 6.13 -4.81
N GLY A 66 13.16 7.32 -5.31
CA GLY A 66 13.16 7.63 -6.73
C GLY A 66 12.02 6.98 -7.50
N GLU A 67 12.24 6.80 -8.81
CA GLU A 67 11.23 6.25 -9.71
C GLU A 67 11.03 4.75 -9.45
N GLN A 68 9.95 4.44 -8.75
CA GLN A 68 9.46 3.09 -8.57
C GLN A 68 7.95 3.10 -8.72
N LYS A 69 7.42 2.20 -9.55
CA LYS A 69 5.99 2.13 -9.80
C LYS A 69 5.27 1.59 -8.56
N ILE A 70 4.35 2.39 -8.02
CA ILE A 70 3.49 2.05 -6.88
C ILE A 70 2.03 2.20 -7.27
N ASP A 71 1.32 1.08 -7.22
CA ASP A 71 -0.12 1.03 -7.42
C ASP A 71 -0.82 0.92 -6.07
N ILE A 72 -1.47 2.01 -5.66
CA ILE A 72 -2.20 2.12 -4.39
C ILE A 72 -3.70 2.07 -4.64
N ILE A 73 -4.36 1.13 -3.98
CA ILE A 73 -5.81 0.95 -3.94
C ILE A 73 -6.32 1.36 -2.56
N LEU A 74 -7.50 1.96 -2.52
CA LEU A 74 -8.19 2.33 -1.29
C LEU A 74 -9.51 1.57 -1.19
N ASP A 75 -9.74 0.97 -0.03
CA ASP A 75 -11.01 0.36 0.38
C ASP A 75 -11.44 0.96 1.73
N ASN A 76 -12.75 1.07 1.98
CA ASN A 76 -13.28 1.62 3.23
C ASN A 76 -13.38 0.58 4.35
N GLY A 77 -12.96 -0.67 4.11
CA GLY A 77 -13.00 -1.77 5.07
C GLY A 77 -14.25 -2.64 4.97
N GLU A 78 -15.22 -2.28 4.13
CA GLU A 78 -16.38 -3.12 3.85
C GLU A 78 -16.07 -4.18 2.77
N PHE A 79 -14.99 -4.02 1.99
CA PHE A 79 -14.58 -4.94 0.93
C PHE A 79 -15.73 -5.31 -0.04
N LYS A 80 -16.58 -4.33 -0.37
CA LYS A 80 -17.72 -4.50 -1.29
C LYS A 80 -17.27 -4.82 -2.71
N ASN A 81 -16.08 -4.37 -3.09
CA ASN A 81 -15.50 -4.69 -4.39
C ASN A 81 -14.91 -6.11 -4.37
N PRO A 82 -15.34 -7.02 -5.28
CA PRO A 82 -14.80 -8.38 -5.34
C PRO A 82 -13.28 -8.44 -5.49
N PHE A 83 -12.70 -7.44 -6.17
CA PHE A 83 -11.26 -7.33 -6.33
C PHE A 83 -10.56 -7.03 -5.01
N THR A 84 -11.00 -6.02 -4.25
CA THR A 84 -10.40 -5.68 -2.95
C THR A 84 -10.56 -6.81 -1.94
N LYS A 85 -11.73 -7.48 -1.96
CA LYS A 85 -11.97 -8.69 -1.17
C LYS A 85 -11.00 -9.82 -1.52
N HIS A 86 -10.75 -10.07 -2.80
CA HIS A 86 -9.85 -11.14 -3.24
C HIS A 86 -8.38 -10.85 -2.88
N ILE A 87 -7.90 -9.63 -3.13
CA ILE A 87 -6.50 -9.28 -2.84
C ILE A 87 -6.26 -9.26 -1.32
N PHE A 88 -7.22 -8.80 -0.52
CA PHE A 88 -7.09 -8.73 0.93
C PHE A 88 -6.82 -10.10 1.56
N GLN A 89 -7.45 -11.16 1.06
CA GLN A 89 -7.22 -12.54 1.54
C GLN A 89 -5.77 -13.03 1.38
N LYS A 90 -5.01 -12.43 0.46
CA LYS A 90 -3.62 -12.79 0.15
C LYS A 90 -2.63 -11.69 0.55
N ALA A 91 -3.13 -10.57 1.09
CA ALA A 91 -2.32 -9.42 1.41
C ALA A 91 -1.65 -9.60 2.77
N VAL A 92 -0.47 -9.01 2.92
CA VAL A 92 0.29 -8.99 4.16
C VAL A 92 0.20 -7.60 4.76
N LEU A 93 -0.22 -7.51 6.02
CA LEU A 93 -0.23 -6.25 6.76
C LEU A 93 1.22 -5.77 6.96
N LEU A 94 1.48 -4.51 6.64
CA LEU A 94 2.80 -3.88 6.77
C LEU A 94 3.01 -3.22 8.13
#